data_AF-A0A524K9I7-F1
#
_entry.id   AF-A0A524K9I7-F1
#
_cell.length_a   1.000
_cell.length_b   1.000
_cell.length_c   1.000
_cell.angle_alpha   90.00
_cell.angle_beta   90.00
_cell.angle_gamma   90.00
#
_symmetry.space_group_name_H-M   'P 1'
#
loop_
_entity.id
_entity.type
_entity.pdbx_description
1 polymer ?
#
loop_
_entity_poly.entity_id
_entity_poly.type
_entity_poly.pdbx_seq_one_letter_code
_entity_poly.pdbx_strand_id
1 'polypeptide(L)'
;MDRKPFRTMASPSRVYPRKLATRIAVLTRTVTAKVSRTGLVLPLALFAMAACIFGLTLWFMEGDESAGVFGRMFDGLWWAVVTLATVGYGDKVPASDAGKTAAMALMISGLVITSLISGTVASLFVERRIREGKGLQEIRIKGHVLICGWNRQGDSILDGLEADEPGLSVVLLNGMDGEGFDAIKAAHPGIDLRFVRGDHTQEIALKKAALAQASACILMPDETGGNSDTNADERTILSALAIRAMARDVPVRAGVLKPESEQHLRRADIDDIVVHGEFTGFLLSSADEGGGLPGAARELLSISSPSRLRKSTIPAMLVGKNFAEASEWFMRNRKSVLLGVLVREKAVTLEDILSNDSGAIDAFIKRKFEEAAITLGDDDTPAGQARLAPGPDYVIGSSDVAFVIGGEA
;
A
#
# COMPACT_ATOMS: atom_id res chain seq x y z
N MET A 1 88.91 -11.00 -7.64
CA MET A 1 88.42 -10.61 -8.98
C MET A 1 86.96 -11.03 -9.04
N ASP A 2 86.07 -10.08 -8.73
CA ASP A 2 84.63 -10.27 -8.57
C ASP A 2 83.94 -10.58 -9.90
N ARG A 3 83.11 -11.63 -9.93
CA ARG A 3 82.10 -11.83 -10.98
C ARG A 3 80.78 -12.24 -10.34
N LYS A 4 79.84 -11.30 -10.27
CA LYS A 4 78.42 -11.54 -9.93
C LYS A 4 77.74 -12.30 -11.08
N PRO A 5 76.83 -13.26 -10.83
CA PRO A 5 76.03 -13.86 -11.87
C PRO A 5 74.78 -13.01 -12.22
N PHE A 6 74.44 -13.06 -13.50
CA PHE A 6 73.31 -12.42 -14.17
C PHE A 6 71.96 -12.83 -13.56
N ARG A 7 71.11 -11.85 -13.22
CA ARG A 7 69.69 -12.06 -12.89
C ARG A 7 68.88 -12.09 -14.19
N THR A 8 68.26 -13.22 -14.50
CA THR A 8 67.26 -13.37 -15.56
C THR A 8 65.95 -12.70 -15.16
N MET A 9 65.45 -11.82 -16.04
CA MET A 9 64.18 -11.10 -15.91
C MET A 9 63.03 -12.06 -16.24
N ALA A 10 62.23 -12.47 -15.26
CA ALA A 10 61.00 -13.22 -15.50
C ALA A 10 59.87 -12.26 -15.90
N SER A 11 59.17 -12.57 -17.00
CA SER A 11 58.00 -11.81 -17.46
C SER A 11 56.83 -11.91 -16.47
N PRO A 12 56.03 -10.85 -16.27
CA PRO A 12 54.83 -10.95 -15.44
C PRO A 12 53.75 -11.76 -16.16
N SER A 13 53.45 -12.96 -15.65
CA SER A 13 52.29 -13.75 -16.06
C SER A 13 51.00 -12.97 -15.77
N ARG A 14 50.19 -12.70 -16.81
CA ARG A 14 48.84 -12.14 -16.68
C ARG A 14 47.94 -13.10 -15.90
N VAL A 15 47.75 -12.83 -14.62
CA VAL A 15 46.76 -13.51 -13.78
C VAL A 15 45.38 -12.93 -14.12
N TYR A 16 44.62 -13.60 -14.99
CA TYR A 16 43.19 -13.32 -15.15
C TYR A 16 42.43 -13.74 -13.87
N PRO A 17 41.61 -12.87 -13.26
CA PRO A 17 40.98 -13.18 -11.99
C PRO A 17 39.79 -14.14 -12.20
N ARG A 18 39.95 -15.40 -11.77
CA ARG A 18 38.91 -16.45 -11.69
C ARG A 18 37.56 -15.97 -11.12
N LYS A 19 37.55 -14.94 -10.26
CA LYS A 19 36.36 -14.35 -9.64
C LYS A 19 35.41 -13.65 -10.63
N LEU A 20 35.92 -13.13 -11.76
CA LEU A 20 35.09 -12.48 -12.78
C LEU A 20 34.27 -13.53 -13.55
N ALA A 21 34.90 -14.65 -13.93
CA ALA A 21 34.24 -15.74 -14.62
C ALA A 21 33.12 -16.37 -13.79
N THR A 22 33.31 -16.52 -12.47
CA THR A 22 32.27 -17.05 -11.57
C THR A 22 31.08 -16.08 -11.42
N ARG A 23 31.35 -14.76 -11.37
CA ARG A 23 30.28 -13.75 -11.32
C ARG A 23 29.48 -13.68 -12.61
N ILE A 24 30.14 -13.78 -13.76
CA ILE A 24 29.48 -13.85 -15.07
C ILE A 24 28.64 -15.12 -15.17
N ALA A 25 29.16 -16.28 -14.75
CA ALA A 25 28.43 -17.55 -14.79
C ALA A 25 27.17 -17.57 -13.90
N VAL A 26 27.23 -16.94 -12.71
CA VAL A 26 26.08 -16.82 -11.82
C VAL A 26 25.06 -15.81 -12.35
N LEU A 27 25.49 -14.70 -12.94
CA LEU A 27 24.60 -13.76 -13.63
C LEU A 27 23.93 -14.42 -14.83
N THR A 28 24.67 -15.15 -15.67
CA THR A 28 24.10 -15.83 -16.83
C THR A 28 23.06 -16.86 -16.41
N ARG A 29 23.29 -17.59 -15.31
CA ARG A 29 22.36 -18.61 -14.80
C ARG A 29 21.11 -18.03 -14.16
N THR A 30 21.22 -16.90 -13.44
CA THR A 30 20.06 -16.21 -12.86
C THR A 30 19.26 -15.45 -13.92
N VAL A 31 19.92 -14.87 -14.93
CA VAL A 31 19.26 -14.23 -16.07
C VAL A 31 18.55 -15.29 -16.93
N THR A 32 19.20 -16.40 -17.30
CA THR A 32 18.51 -17.47 -18.07
C THR A 32 17.34 -18.08 -17.30
N ALA A 33 17.46 -18.31 -15.99
CA ALA A 33 16.36 -18.83 -15.17
C ALA A 33 15.19 -17.83 -15.01
N LYS A 34 15.46 -16.53 -15.08
CA LYS A 34 14.43 -15.49 -15.01
C LYS A 34 13.76 -15.28 -16.37
N VAL A 35 14.55 -15.29 -17.45
CA VAL A 35 14.06 -15.16 -18.84
C VAL A 35 13.28 -16.42 -19.28
N SER A 36 13.62 -17.61 -18.75
CA SER A 36 12.91 -18.86 -19.06
C SER A 36 11.48 -18.92 -18.55
N ARG A 37 11.14 -18.13 -17.53
CA ARG A 37 9.76 -18.04 -17.02
C ARG A 37 8.88 -17.09 -17.83
N THR A 38 9.47 -16.21 -18.65
CA THR A 38 8.76 -15.14 -19.38
C THR A 38 8.46 -15.48 -20.84
N GLY A 39 8.62 -16.74 -21.29
CA GLY A 39 8.38 -17.13 -22.69
C GLY A 39 9.40 -16.58 -23.71
N LEU A 40 10.22 -15.60 -23.33
CA LEU A 40 11.22 -14.91 -24.17
C LEU A 40 12.43 -15.76 -24.57
N VAL A 41 12.74 -16.85 -23.88
CA VAL A 41 13.91 -17.70 -24.20
C VAL A 41 13.80 -18.29 -25.60
N LEU A 42 12.62 -18.81 -25.97
CA LEU A 42 12.43 -19.47 -27.25
C LEU A 42 12.64 -18.52 -28.44
N PRO A 43 11.96 -17.35 -28.54
CA PRO A 43 12.15 -16.45 -29.67
C PRO A 43 13.55 -15.82 -29.70
N LEU A 44 14.18 -15.56 -28.55
CA LEU A 44 15.58 -15.11 -28.49
C LEU A 44 16.57 -16.19 -28.94
N ALA A 45 16.31 -17.46 -28.60
CA ALA A 45 17.11 -18.58 -29.07
C ALA A 45 16.97 -18.79 -30.58
N LEU A 46 15.75 -18.66 -31.13
CA LEU A 46 15.50 -18.69 -32.57
C LEU A 46 16.23 -17.55 -33.30
N PHE A 47 16.23 -16.34 -32.73
CA PHE A 47 16.98 -15.21 -33.26
C PHE A 47 18.48 -15.50 -33.32
N ALA A 48 19.07 -15.96 -32.22
CA ALA A 48 20.49 -16.28 -32.16
C ALA A 48 20.85 -17.45 -33.09
N MET A 49 19.99 -18.47 -33.17
CA MET A 49 20.16 -19.62 -34.05
C MET A 49 20.11 -19.20 -35.53
N ALA A 50 19.12 -18.39 -35.93
CA ALA A 50 19.04 -17.86 -37.29
C ALA A 50 20.26 -17.00 -37.62
N ALA A 51 20.69 -16.12 -36.71
CA ALA A 51 21.90 -15.31 -36.90
C ALA A 51 23.14 -16.18 -37.13
N CYS A 52 23.29 -17.26 -36.35
CA CYS A 52 24.41 -18.19 -36.51
C CYS A 52 24.31 -19.00 -37.81
N ILE A 53 23.16 -19.62 -38.11
CA ILE A 53 22.99 -20.46 -39.29
C ILE A 53 23.19 -19.65 -40.58
N PHE A 54 22.48 -18.54 -40.74
CA PHE A 54 22.57 -17.74 -41.96
C PHE A 54 23.88 -16.95 -42.04
N GLY A 55 24.43 -16.50 -40.90
CA GLY A 55 25.74 -15.86 -40.87
C GLY A 55 26.88 -16.81 -41.25
N LEU A 56 26.84 -18.07 -40.79
CA LEU A 56 27.78 -19.11 -41.20
C LEU A 56 27.60 -19.52 -42.67
N THR A 57 26.34 -19.63 -43.12
CA THR A 57 26.03 -19.96 -44.53
C THR A 57 26.57 -18.90 -45.48
N LEU A 58 26.41 -17.62 -45.14
CA LEU A 58 26.96 -16.53 -45.95
C LEU A 58 28.48 -16.46 -45.89
N TRP A 59 29.09 -16.68 -44.73
CA TRP A 59 30.54 -16.78 -44.65
C TRP A 59 31.08 -17.90 -45.54
N PHE A 60 30.40 -19.06 -45.59
CA PHE A 60 30.81 -20.18 -46.44
C PHE A 60 30.59 -19.91 -47.94
N MET A 61 29.46 -19.29 -48.32
CA MET A 61 29.13 -19.02 -49.72
C MET A 61 29.93 -17.84 -50.31
N GLU A 62 30.09 -16.77 -49.55
CA GLU A 62 30.73 -15.53 -50.01
C GLU A 62 32.23 -15.47 -49.69
N GLY A 63 32.76 -16.40 -48.88
CA GLY A 63 34.13 -16.36 -48.36
C GLY A 63 35.21 -16.28 -49.45
N ASP A 64 35.00 -16.97 -50.58
CA ASP A 64 35.95 -16.99 -51.71
C ASP A 64 35.59 -16.01 -52.84
N GLU A 65 34.30 -15.64 -52.99
CA GLU A 65 33.81 -14.80 -54.10
C GLU A 65 33.85 -13.29 -53.81
N SER A 66 33.72 -12.87 -52.55
CA SER A 66 33.38 -11.48 -52.19
C SER A 66 34.57 -10.56 -51.89
N ALA A 67 35.71 -10.72 -52.55
CA ALA A 67 36.90 -9.87 -52.41
C ALA A 67 37.34 -9.60 -50.94
N GLY A 68 37.06 -10.56 -50.02
CA GLY A 68 37.37 -10.45 -48.59
C GLY A 68 36.33 -9.73 -47.71
N VAL A 69 35.18 -9.30 -48.25
CA VAL A 69 34.10 -8.63 -47.49
C VAL A 69 33.52 -9.54 -46.39
N PHE A 70 33.44 -10.85 -46.65
CA PHE A 70 33.06 -11.88 -45.67
C PHE A 70 34.26 -12.76 -45.25
N GLY A 71 35.45 -12.18 -45.13
CA GLY A 71 36.68 -12.95 -44.87
C GLY A 71 36.75 -13.65 -43.51
N ARG A 72 36.00 -13.21 -42.50
CA ARG A 72 35.94 -13.87 -41.18
C ARG A 72 34.54 -14.38 -40.88
N MET A 73 34.46 -15.48 -40.13
CA MET A 73 33.18 -16.03 -39.63
C MET A 73 32.33 -14.98 -38.89
N PHE A 74 32.99 -14.07 -38.18
CA PHE A 74 32.33 -12.99 -37.46
C PHE A 74 31.67 -11.96 -38.39
N ASP A 75 32.16 -11.78 -39.61
CA ASP A 75 31.59 -10.82 -40.57
C ASP A 75 30.22 -11.27 -41.07
N GLY A 76 30.05 -12.58 -41.30
CA GLY A 76 28.76 -13.18 -41.62
C GLY A 76 27.77 -13.11 -40.45
N LEU A 77 28.23 -13.39 -39.23
CA LEU A 77 27.40 -13.27 -38.02
C LEU A 77 26.98 -11.81 -37.75
N TRP A 78 27.91 -10.86 -37.88
CA TRP A 78 27.66 -9.43 -37.77
C TRP A 78 26.57 -8.99 -38.74
N TRP A 79 26.71 -9.36 -40.01
CA TRP A 79 25.73 -9.03 -41.04
C TRP A 79 24.35 -9.63 -40.70
N ALA A 80 24.30 -10.89 -40.27
CA ALA A 80 23.04 -11.54 -39.92
C ALA A 80 22.34 -10.86 -38.74
N VAL A 81 23.08 -10.47 -37.69
CA VAL A 81 22.53 -9.75 -36.53
C VAL A 81 22.02 -8.36 -36.94
N VAL A 82 22.80 -7.60 -37.70
CA VAL A 82 22.42 -6.25 -38.18
C VAL A 82 21.17 -6.31 -39.06
N THR A 83 21.04 -7.35 -39.88
CA THR A 83 19.89 -7.57 -40.77
C THR A 83 18.66 -8.01 -39.98
N LEU A 84 18.79 -8.99 -39.08
CA LEU A 84 17.70 -9.45 -38.22
C LEU A 84 17.18 -8.35 -37.27
N ALA A 85 18.09 -7.49 -36.80
CA ALA A 85 17.76 -6.32 -35.99
C ALA A 85 17.18 -5.16 -36.83
N THR A 86 17.03 -5.33 -38.15
CA THR A 86 16.50 -4.33 -39.08
C THR A 86 17.29 -3.01 -39.13
N VAL A 87 18.56 -3.03 -38.74
CA VAL A 87 19.44 -1.83 -38.75
C VAL A 87 19.99 -1.58 -40.16
N GLY A 88 20.52 -2.63 -40.80
CA GLY A 88 20.94 -2.58 -42.21
C GLY A 88 21.98 -1.52 -42.55
N TYR A 89 23.15 -1.53 -41.91
CA TYR A 89 24.21 -0.54 -42.17
C TYR A 89 24.70 -0.46 -43.63
N GLY A 90 24.52 -1.55 -44.40
CA GLY A 90 24.99 -1.63 -45.79
C GLY A 90 26.52 -1.75 -45.93
N ASP A 91 27.24 -1.99 -44.83
CA ASP A 91 28.70 -2.15 -44.79
C ASP A 91 29.17 -3.47 -45.41
N LYS A 92 28.30 -4.50 -45.39
CA LYS A 92 28.52 -5.81 -46.01
C LYS A 92 27.26 -6.24 -46.73
N VAL A 93 27.39 -6.70 -47.97
CA VAL A 93 26.27 -7.14 -48.81
C VAL A 93 26.71 -8.36 -49.63
N PRO A 94 25.94 -9.46 -49.65
CA PRO A 94 26.28 -10.63 -50.46
C PRO A 94 26.22 -10.29 -51.95
N ALA A 95 27.27 -10.66 -52.68
CA ALA A 95 27.39 -10.40 -54.11
C ALA A 95 26.86 -11.57 -54.95
N SER A 96 27.05 -12.80 -54.49
CA SER A 96 26.66 -14.03 -55.18
C SER A 96 25.15 -14.23 -55.22
N ASP A 97 24.66 -14.91 -56.26
CA ASP A 97 23.22 -15.22 -56.37
C ASP A 97 22.75 -16.19 -55.28
N ALA A 98 23.64 -17.11 -54.86
CA ALA A 98 23.39 -18.02 -53.75
C ALA A 98 23.30 -17.27 -52.41
N GLY A 99 24.22 -16.34 -52.15
CA GLY A 99 24.23 -15.49 -50.95
C GLY A 99 23.04 -14.55 -50.89
N LYS A 100 22.63 -13.95 -52.02
CA LYS A 100 21.39 -13.16 -52.09
C LYS A 100 20.14 -14.00 -51.79
N THR A 101 20.10 -15.24 -52.24
CA THR A 101 18.99 -16.16 -51.94
C THR A 101 18.93 -16.49 -50.45
N ALA A 102 20.08 -16.80 -49.83
CA ALA A 102 20.16 -17.00 -48.38
C ALA A 102 19.79 -15.74 -47.58
N ALA A 103 20.17 -14.55 -48.08
CA ALA A 103 19.81 -13.28 -47.48
C ALA A 103 18.31 -12.99 -47.53
N MET A 104 17.65 -13.25 -48.66
CA MET A 104 16.19 -13.14 -48.77
C MET A 104 15.48 -14.08 -47.78
N ALA A 105 15.95 -15.31 -47.64
CA ALA A 105 15.41 -16.25 -46.66
C ALA A 105 15.62 -15.76 -45.21
N LEU A 106 16.80 -15.20 -44.89
CA LEU A 106 17.04 -14.59 -43.58
C LEU A 106 16.08 -13.44 -43.32
N MET A 107 15.88 -12.52 -44.27
CA MET A 107 14.99 -11.37 -44.11
C MET A 107 13.55 -11.80 -43.80
N ILE A 108 13.02 -12.81 -44.51
CA ILE A 108 11.68 -13.37 -44.24
C ILE A 108 11.63 -13.98 -42.84
N SER A 109 12.63 -14.81 -42.49
CA SER A 109 12.69 -15.44 -41.16
C SER A 109 12.84 -14.40 -40.03
N GLY A 110 13.58 -13.32 -40.28
CA GLY A 110 13.77 -12.21 -39.37
C GLY A 110 12.49 -11.48 -39.06
N LEU A 111 11.66 -11.22 -40.08
CA LEU A 111 10.33 -10.63 -39.88
C LEU A 111 9.48 -11.47 -38.92
N VAL A 112 9.46 -12.80 -39.11
CA VAL A 112 8.69 -13.73 -38.26
C VAL A 112 9.24 -13.75 -36.83
N ILE A 113 10.56 -13.91 -36.67
CA ILE A 113 11.21 -13.99 -35.35
C ILE A 113 11.05 -12.68 -34.58
N THR A 114 11.29 -11.53 -35.21
CA THR A 114 11.15 -10.21 -34.57
C THR A 114 9.69 -9.93 -34.21
N SER A 115 8.73 -10.36 -35.02
CA SER A 115 7.30 -10.30 -34.69
C SER A 115 6.94 -11.15 -33.46
N LEU A 116 7.51 -12.36 -33.34
CA LEU A 116 7.33 -13.21 -32.17
C LEU A 116 7.91 -12.59 -30.89
N ILE A 117 9.11 -11.99 -30.96
CA ILE A 117 9.71 -11.27 -29.83
C ILE A 117 8.79 -10.12 -29.41
N SER A 118 8.38 -9.27 -30.36
CA SER A 118 7.48 -8.14 -30.12
C SER A 118 6.15 -8.58 -29.49
N GLY A 119 5.49 -9.60 -30.05
CA GLY A 119 4.24 -10.15 -29.54
C GLY A 119 4.37 -10.75 -28.13
N THR A 120 5.48 -11.44 -27.84
CA THR A 120 5.75 -11.99 -26.50
C THR A 120 5.94 -10.87 -25.48
N VAL A 121 6.70 -9.82 -25.83
CA VAL A 121 6.89 -8.64 -24.97
C VAL A 121 5.56 -7.95 -24.70
N ALA A 122 4.75 -7.71 -25.75
CA ALA A 122 3.42 -7.12 -25.62
C ALA A 122 2.51 -7.96 -24.71
N SER A 123 2.50 -9.29 -24.89
CA SER A 123 1.73 -10.22 -24.04
C SER A 123 2.14 -10.15 -22.57
N LEU A 124 3.44 -10.02 -22.26
CA LEU A 124 3.93 -9.85 -20.88
C LEU A 124 3.44 -8.54 -20.26
N PHE A 125 3.43 -7.44 -21.02
CA PHE A 125 2.88 -6.16 -20.54
C PHE A 125 1.38 -6.25 -20.31
N VAL A 126 0.64 -6.87 -21.23
CA VAL A 126 -0.81 -7.08 -21.10
C VAL A 126 -1.13 -7.98 -19.91
N GLU A 127 -0.45 -9.12 -19.76
CA GLU A 127 -0.64 -10.03 -18.62
C GLU A 127 -0.34 -9.31 -17.31
N ARG A 128 0.74 -8.52 -17.25
CA ARG A 128 1.10 -7.74 -16.08
C ARG A 128 0.00 -6.74 -15.71
N ARG A 129 -0.53 -6.00 -16.68
CA ARG A 129 -1.64 -5.04 -16.48
C ARG A 129 -2.93 -5.74 -16.04
N ILE A 130 -3.23 -6.90 -16.63
CA ILE A 130 -4.38 -7.73 -16.23
C ILE A 130 -4.20 -8.23 -14.80
N ARG A 131 -3.00 -8.66 -14.40
CA ARG A 131 -2.72 -9.08 -13.02
C ARG A 131 -2.78 -7.94 -12.01
N GLU A 132 -2.39 -6.72 -12.41
CA GLU A 132 -2.55 -5.50 -11.61
C GLU A 132 -4.02 -5.19 -11.37
N GLY A 133 -4.85 -5.16 -12.42
CA GLY A 133 -6.30 -4.95 -12.29
C GLY A 133 -7.01 -6.09 -11.54
N LYS A 134 -6.52 -7.33 -11.63
CA LYS A 134 -7.07 -8.48 -10.89
C LYS A 134 -6.61 -8.57 -9.43
N GLY A 135 -5.83 -7.62 -8.93
CA GLY A 135 -5.35 -7.59 -7.55
C GLY A 135 -4.41 -8.75 -7.18
N LEU A 136 -3.71 -9.34 -8.16
CA LEU A 136 -2.86 -10.52 -7.93
C LEU A 136 -1.43 -10.16 -7.52
N GLN A 137 -1.08 -8.87 -7.49
CA GLN A 137 0.26 -8.39 -7.18
C GLN A 137 0.45 -8.07 -5.69
N GLU A 138 1.71 -8.12 -5.26
CA GLU A 138 2.14 -7.66 -3.95
C GLU A 138 2.36 -6.14 -3.96
N ILE A 139 1.74 -5.45 -3.01
CA ILE A 139 1.85 -4.01 -2.81
C ILE A 139 3.15 -3.68 -2.07
N ARG A 140 3.81 -2.59 -2.49
CA ARG A 140 5.13 -2.18 -1.97
C ARG A 140 5.20 -0.68 -1.65
N ILE A 141 4.13 -0.15 -1.09
CA ILE A 141 4.06 1.24 -0.62
C ILE A 141 4.03 1.28 0.91
N LYS A 142 4.21 2.49 1.46
CA LYS A 142 4.20 2.76 2.90
C LYS A 142 3.29 3.96 3.18
N GLY A 143 2.72 3.99 4.38
CA GLY A 143 1.88 5.10 4.84
C GLY A 143 0.47 5.12 4.22
N HIS A 144 0.09 4.06 3.50
CA HIS A 144 -1.24 3.94 2.91
C HIS A 144 -2.27 3.49 3.94
N VAL A 145 -3.55 3.79 3.67
CA VAL A 145 -4.67 3.21 4.42
C VAL A 145 -5.03 1.87 3.79
N LEU A 146 -5.12 0.82 4.59
CA LEU A 146 -5.58 -0.49 4.17
C LEU A 146 -7.07 -0.65 4.52
N ILE A 147 -7.90 -0.99 3.55
CA ILE A 147 -9.32 -1.32 3.77
C ILE A 147 -9.50 -2.82 3.48
N CYS A 148 -9.93 -3.57 4.49
CA CYS A 148 -10.18 -5.00 4.41
C CYS A 148 -11.68 -5.29 4.40
N GLY A 149 -12.12 -6.10 3.44
CA GLY A 149 -13.53 -6.33 3.18
C GLY A 149 -14.17 -5.20 2.38
N TRP A 150 -15.31 -5.47 1.76
CA TRP A 150 -16.05 -4.46 1.01
C TRP A 150 -17.56 -4.71 1.03
N ASN A 151 -18.34 -3.64 1.14
CA ASN A 151 -19.80 -3.64 1.06
C ASN A 151 -20.29 -2.30 0.50
N ARG A 152 -21.60 -2.09 0.46
CA ARG A 152 -22.24 -0.87 -0.08
C ARG A 152 -21.82 0.47 0.57
N GLN A 153 -21.15 0.44 1.72
CA GLN A 153 -20.71 1.64 2.47
C GLN A 153 -19.26 2.02 2.15
N GLY A 154 -18.54 1.18 1.38
CA GLY A 154 -17.16 1.42 1.00
C GLY A 154 -16.99 2.73 0.23
N ASP A 155 -17.93 3.08 -0.66
CA ASP A 155 -17.91 4.34 -1.39
C ASP A 155 -17.95 5.55 -0.45
N SER A 156 -18.83 5.55 0.55
CA SER A 156 -18.92 6.66 1.53
C SER A 156 -17.66 6.79 2.39
N ILE A 157 -16.94 5.71 2.64
CA ILE A 157 -15.65 5.75 3.34
C ILE A 157 -14.58 6.37 2.43
N LEU A 158 -14.55 5.99 1.15
CA LEU A 158 -13.64 6.61 0.18
C LEU A 158 -13.94 8.10 0.00
N ASP A 159 -15.21 8.50 -0.13
CA ASP A 159 -15.61 9.91 -0.19
C ASP A 159 -15.08 10.70 1.03
N GLY A 160 -15.16 10.10 2.22
CA GLY A 160 -14.69 10.72 3.47
C GLY A 160 -13.17 10.87 3.51
N LEU A 161 -12.45 9.83 3.08
CA LEU A 161 -10.99 9.86 3.00
C LEU A 161 -10.49 10.84 1.93
N GLU A 162 -11.14 10.90 0.76
CA GLU A 162 -10.80 11.84 -0.32
C GLU A 162 -11.00 13.29 0.12
N ALA A 163 -12.09 13.57 0.84
CA ALA A 163 -12.40 14.91 1.32
C ALA A 163 -11.43 15.40 2.40
N ASP A 164 -10.89 14.49 3.23
CA ASP A 164 -9.94 14.84 4.28
C ASP A 164 -8.49 14.91 3.75
N GLU A 165 -8.07 14.01 2.85
CA GLU A 165 -6.74 14.00 2.25
C GLU A 165 -6.78 13.62 0.75
N PRO A 166 -6.92 14.60 -0.16
CA PRO A 166 -6.85 14.36 -1.59
C PRO A 166 -5.49 13.77 -2.01
N GLY A 167 -5.52 12.71 -2.82
CA GLY A 167 -4.33 11.98 -3.26
C GLY A 167 -3.84 10.91 -2.29
N LEU A 168 -4.57 10.66 -1.19
CA LEU A 168 -4.26 9.59 -0.25
C LEU A 168 -4.10 8.25 -0.98
N SER A 169 -3.10 7.47 -0.57
CA SER A 169 -2.92 6.10 -1.07
C SER A 169 -3.79 5.13 -0.28
N VAL A 170 -4.68 4.42 -0.97
CA VAL A 170 -5.59 3.44 -0.36
C VAL A 170 -5.43 2.09 -1.04
N VAL A 171 -5.29 1.04 -0.23
CA VAL A 171 -5.22 -0.36 -0.69
C VAL A 171 -6.49 -1.07 -0.26
N LEU A 172 -7.23 -1.62 -1.23
CA LEU A 172 -8.38 -2.47 -0.98
C LEU A 172 -7.93 -3.94 -0.94
N LEU A 173 -8.30 -4.68 0.11
CA LEU A 173 -8.10 -6.12 0.25
C LEU A 173 -9.44 -6.81 0.43
N ASN A 174 -9.97 -7.41 -0.63
CA ASN A 174 -11.26 -8.09 -0.61
C ASN A 174 -11.37 -9.17 -1.73
N GLY A 175 -12.50 -9.84 -1.81
CA GLY A 175 -12.76 -10.93 -2.75
C GLY A 175 -13.30 -10.52 -4.12
N MET A 176 -13.49 -9.22 -4.38
CA MET A 176 -14.11 -8.72 -5.62
C MET A 176 -13.28 -9.04 -6.86
N ASP A 177 -13.90 -8.96 -8.04
CA ASP A 177 -13.19 -9.11 -9.30
C ASP A 177 -12.56 -7.80 -9.78
N GLY A 178 -11.77 -7.88 -10.85
CA GLY A 178 -11.10 -6.69 -11.39
C GLY A 178 -12.07 -5.67 -11.96
N GLU A 179 -13.20 -6.11 -12.51
CA GLU A 179 -14.22 -5.21 -13.08
C GLU A 179 -14.89 -4.38 -11.99
N GLY A 180 -15.25 -4.98 -10.85
CA GLY A 180 -15.78 -4.26 -9.70
C GLY A 180 -14.78 -3.27 -9.11
N PHE A 181 -13.49 -3.63 -9.05
CA PHE A 181 -12.45 -2.70 -8.61
C PHE A 181 -12.27 -1.52 -9.59
N ASP A 182 -12.24 -1.79 -10.90
CA ASP A 182 -12.09 -0.75 -11.91
C ASP A 182 -13.26 0.25 -11.88
N ALA A 183 -14.47 -0.22 -11.56
CA ALA A 183 -15.64 0.64 -11.34
C ALA A 183 -15.47 1.58 -10.14
N ILE A 184 -15.02 1.07 -8.98
CA ILE A 184 -14.73 1.89 -7.79
C ILE A 184 -13.62 2.90 -8.11
N LYS A 185 -12.55 2.44 -8.77
CA LYS A 185 -11.42 3.30 -9.14
C LYS A 185 -11.84 4.44 -10.08
N ALA A 186 -12.79 4.19 -10.98
CA ALA A 186 -13.33 5.23 -11.87
C ALA A 186 -14.23 6.23 -11.11
N ALA A 187 -14.93 5.79 -10.07
CA ALA A 187 -15.78 6.64 -9.25
C ALA A 187 -14.99 7.58 -8.31
N HIS A 188 -13.80 7.17 -7.87
CA HIS A 188 -12.97 7.89 -6.88
C HIS A 188 -11.60 8.28 -7.45
N PRO A 189 -11.53 9.21 -8.43
CA PRO A 189 -10.28 9.58 -9.10
C PRO A 189 -9.32 10.39 -8.23
N GLY A 190 -9.77 10.97 -7.11
CA GLY A 190 -8.92 11.73 -6.20
C GLY A 190 -8.11 10.89 -5.21
N ILE A 191 -8.23 9.57 -5.24
CA ILE A 191 -7.47 8.64 -4.38
C ILE A 191 -6.54 7.77 -5.25
N ASP A 192 -5.29 7.53 -4.80
CA ASP A 192 -4.44 6.48 -5.41
C ASP A 192 -4.91 5.09 -4.95
N LEU A 193 -5.94 4.57 -5.63
CA LEU A 193 -6.52 3.27 -5.36
C LEU A 193 -5.70 2.12 -5.95
N ARG A 194 -5.36 1.18 -5.07
CA ARG A 194 -4.70 -0.10 -5.38
C ARG A 194 -5.51 -1.25 -4.82
N PHE A 195 -5.33 -2.42 -5.42
CA PHE A 195 -6.14 -3.59 -5.11
C PHE A 195 -5.28 -4.83 -4.89
N VAL A 196 -5.66 -5.60 -3.86
CA VAL A 196 -5.23 -6.97 -3.64
C VAL A 196 -6.47 -7.83 -3.55
N ARG A 197 -6.62 -8.77 -4.49
CA ARG A 197 -7.69 -9.75 -4.46
C ARG A 197 -7.28 -10.89 -3.55
N GLY A 198 -8.03 -11.11 -2.48
CA GLY A 198 -7.74 -12.18 -1.53
C GLY A 198 -8.62 -12.16 -0.30
N ASP A 199 -8.52 -13.23 0.48
CA ASP A 199 -9.21 -13.36 1.75
C ASP A 199 -8.45 -12.58 2.84
N HIS A 200 -9.06 -11.50 3.33
CA HIS A 200 -8.49 -10.64 4.37
C HIS A 200 -8.34 -11.33 5.74
N THR A 201 -8.90 -12.52 5.95
CA THR A 201 -8.65 -13.35 7.13
C THR A 201 -7.31 -14.08 7.09
N GLN A 202 -6.64 -14.11 5.93
CA GLN A 202 -5.41 -14.85 5.70
C GLN A 202 -4.18 -13.93 5.77
N GLU A 203 -3.19 -14.29 6.59
CA GLU A 203 -1.95 -13.52 6.75
C GLU A 203 -1.20 -13.30 5.42
N ILE A 204 -1.26 -14.28 4.50
CA ILE A 204 -0.63 -14.18 3.18
C ILE A 204 -1.22 -13.01 2.39
N ALA A 205 -2.53 -12.79 2.48
CA ALA A 205 -3.22 -11.73 1.76
C ALA A 205 -2.94 -10.36 2.40
N LEU A 206 -2.98 -10.29 3.74
CA LEU A 206 -2.60 -9.10 4.51
C LEU A 206 -1.13 -8.68 4.24
N LYS A 207 -0.23 -9.65 4.12
CA LYS A 207 1.17 -9.42 3.75
C LYS A 207 1.28 -8.86 2.33
N LYS A 208 0.54 -9.41 1.36
CA LYS A 208 0.48 -8.87 -0.01
C LYS A 208 -0.06 -7.45 -0.05
N ALA A 209 -0.95 -7.08 0.86
CA ALA A 209 -1.49 -5.74 1.00
C ALA A 209 -0.59 -4.78 1.81
N ALA A 210 0.62 -5.22 2.18
CA ALA A 210 1.60 -4.44 2.94
C ALA A 210 1.06 -3.92 4.29
N LEU A 211 0.27 -4.74 5.02
CA LEU A 211 -0.32 -4.40 6.31
C LEU A 211 0.68 -3.74 7.28
N ALA A 212 1.87 -4.32 7.45
CA ALA A 212 2.88 -3.82 8.39
C ALA A 212 3.49 -2.45 7.98
N GLN A 213 3.16 -1.93 6.80
CA GLN A 213 3.57 -0.61 6.31
C GLN A 213 2.41 0.37 6.21
N ALA A 214 1.18 -0.06 6.52
CA ALA A 214 0.00 0.79 6.49
C ALA A 214 0.03 1.82 7.64
N SER A 215 -0.51 3.02 7.40
CA SER A 215 -0.69 4.05 8.43
C SER A 215 -1.90 3.79 9.30
N ALA A 216 -2.92 3.12 8.76
CA ALA A 216 -4.10 2.66 9.47
C ALA A 216 -4.77 1.51 8.68
N CYS A 217 -5.57 0.70 9.37
CA CYS A 217 -6.39 -0.34 8.78
C CYS A 217 -7.87 -0.12 9.13
N ILE A 218 -8.75 -0.27 8.15
CA ILE A 218 -10.20 -0.25 8.30
C ILE A 218 -10.72 -1.65 7.95
N LEU A 219 -11.40 -2.30 8.89
CA LEU A 219 -12.07 -3.59 8.69
C LEU A 219 -13.56 -3.34 8.48
N MET A 220 -14.12 -3.91 7.42
CA MET A 220 -15.54 -3.80 7.12
C MET A 220 -16.16 -5.19 6.96
N PRO A 221 -17.45 -5.36 7.30
CA PRO A 221 -18.19 -6.56 6.94
C PRO A 221 -18.13 -6.77 5.42
N ASP A 222 -17.59 -7.91 4.98
CA ASP A 222 -17.32 -8.20 3.58
C ASP A 222 -18.50 -8.92 2.91
N GLU A 223 -19.03 -8.31 1.85
CA GLU A 223 -20.08 -8.87 0.96
C GLU A 223 -19.48 -9.42 -0.35
N THR A 224 -18.16 -9.34 -0.53
CA THR A 224 -17.50 -9.75 -1.79
C THR A 224 -17.02 -11.20 -1.77
N GLY A 225 -16.67 -11.75 -2.94
CA GLY A 225 -16.07 -13.09 -3.01
C GLY A 225 -16.98 -14.26 -2.62
N GLY A 226 -18.30 -14.07 -2.65
CA GLY A 226 -19.29 -15.07 -2.21
C GLY A 226 -19.62 -15.03 -0.72
N ASN A 227 -19.11 -14.01 0.00
CA ASN A 227 -19.48 -13.75 1.38
C ASN A 227 -20.86 -13.08 1.48
N SER A 228 -21.44 -13.09 2.68
CA SER A 228 -22.74 -12.47 2.95
C SER A 228 -22.80 -11.96 4.38
N ASP A 229 -23.81 -11.14 4.68
CA ASP A 229 -24.07 -10.59 6.01
C ASP A 229 -24.11 -11.66 7.13
N THR A 230 -24.42 -12.92 6.80
CA THR A 230 -24.50 -14.00 7.79
C THR A 230 -23.18 -14.28 8.50
N ASN A 231 -22.06 -14.27 7.77
CA ASN A 231 -20.72 -14.60 8.26
C ASN A 231 -19.75 -13.41 8.23
N ALA A 232 -20.21 -12.22 7.81
CA ALA A 232 -19.35 -11.06 7.63
C ALA A 232 -18.63 -10.65 8.93
N ASP A 233 -19.34 -10.64 10.07
CA ASP A 233 -18.75 -10.31 11.38
C ASP A 233 -17.68 -11.29 11.85
N GLU A 234 -17.92 -12.59 11.64
CA GLU A 234 -16.95 -13.64 11.99
C GLU A 234 -15.64 -13.43 11.23
N ARG A 235 -15.75 -13.05 9.95
CA ARG A 235 -14.59 -12.71 9.11
C ARG A 235 -13.91 -11.42 9.57
N THR A 236 -14.66 -10.38 9.96
CA THR A 236 -14.11 -9.16 10.56
C THR A 236 -13.29 -9.49 11.82
N ILE A 237 -13.84 -10.32 12.71
CA ILE A 237 -13.17 -10.74 13.96
C ILE A 237 -11.89 -11.53 13.65
N LEU A 238 -11.96 -12.52 12.76
CA LEU A 238 -10.77 -13.30 12.35
C LEU A 238 -9.68 -12.40 11.75
N SER A 239 -10.08 -11.40 10.97
CA SER A 239 -9.14 -10.45 10.36
C SER A 239 -8.50 -9.55 11.40
N ALA A 240 -9.27 -9.06 12.38
CA ALA A 240 -8.74 -8.29 13.50
C ALA A 240 -7.67 -9.08 14.27
N LEU A 241 -7.94 -10.36 14.56
CA LEU A 241 -6.97 -11.25 15.22
C LEU A 241 -5.70 -11.46 14.37
N ALA A 242 -5.85 -11.71 13.07
CA ALA A 242 -4.71 -11.87 12.16
C ALA A 242 -3.88 -10.58 12.06
N ILE A 243 -4.53 -9.42 11.96
CA ILE A 243 -3.86 -8.12 11.93
C ILE A 243 -3.08 -7.89 13.22
N ARG A 244 -3.68 -8.12 14.39
CA ARG A 244 -3.00 -7.95 15.67
C ARG A 244 -1.85 -8.93 15.88
N ALA A 245 -1.91 -10.13 15.29
CA ALA A 245 -0.79 -11.07 15.30
C ALA A 245 0.37 -10.59 14.43
N MET A 246 0.09 -9.95 13.29
CA MET A 246 1.10 -9.51 12.31
C MET A 246 1.68 -8.12 12.58
N ALA A 247 0.85 -7.19 13.07
CA ALA A 247 1.15 -5.77 13.15
C ALA A 247 0.39 -5.12 14.32
N ARG A 248 0.90 -5.30 15.55
CA ARG A 248 0.30 -4.74 16.77
C ARG A 248 0.14 -3.23 16.73
N ASP A 249 1.11 -2.52 16.17
CA ASP A 249 1.19 -1.05 16.24
C ASP A 249 0.32 -0.34 15.20
N VAL A 250 -0.24 -1.06 14.23
CA VAL A 250 -1.11 -0.45 13.20
C VAL A 250 -2.46 -0.10 13.87
N PRO A 251 -2.92 1.16 13.80
CA PRO A 251 -4.26 1.52 14.25
C PRO A 251 -5.31 0.81 13.41
N VAL A 252 -6.27 0.15 14.07
CA VAL A 252 -7.34 -0.59 13.40
C VAL A 252 -8.69 -0.04 13.83
N ARG A 253 -9.57 0.20 12.86
CA ARG A 253 -10.98 0.55 13.05
C ARG A 253 -11.82 -0.54 12.43
N ALA A 254 -12.92 -0.93 13.05
CA ALA A 254 -13.72 -2.06 12.58
C ALA A 254 -15.22 -1.78 12.60
N GLY A 255 -15.92 -2.21 11.55
CA GLY A 255 -17.38 -2.27 11.49
C GLY A 255 -17.90 -3.68 11.73
N VAL A 256 -19.02 -3.80 12.46
CA VAL A 256 -19.75 -5.08 12.65
C VAL A 256 -21.25 -4.88 12.52
N LEU A 257 -21.96 -5.91 12.03
CA LEU A 257 -23.41 -5.89 11.84
C LEU A 257 -24.16 -6.19 13.13
N LYS A 258 -23.67 -7.14 13.94
CA LYS A 258 -24.31 -7.60 15.17
C LYS A 258 -23.68 -6.92 16.38
N PRO A 259 -24.47 -6.35 17.31
CA PRO A 259 -23.94 -5.78 18.55
C PRO A 259 -23.14 -6.79 19.39
N GLU A 260 -23.52 -8.07 19.37
CA GLU A 260 -22.80 -9.11 20.13
C GLU A 260 -21.34 -9.30 19.65
N SER A 261 -21.05 -9.00 18.38
CA SER A 261 -19.73 -9.11 17.78
C SER A 261 -18.72 -8.10 18.34
N GLU A 262 -19.21 -6.96 18.84
CA GLU A 262 -18.37 -5.86 19.34
C GLU A 262 -17.42 -6.31 20.45
N GLN A 263 -17.90 -7.11 21.40
CA GLN A 263 -17.10 -7.57 22.53
C GLN A 263 -15.91 -8.44 22.08
N HIS A 264 -16.05 -9.17 20.97
CA HIS A 264 -14.96 -9.96 20.41
C HIS A 264 -13.86 -9.08 19.81
N LEU A 265 -14.24 -7.98 19.14
CA LEU A 265 -13.29 -7.01 18.62
C LEU A 265 -12.58 -6.24 19.74
N ARG A 266 -13.28 -5.87 20.82
CA ARG A 266 -12.64 -5.26 22.00
C ARG A 266 -11.58 -6.18 22.62
N ARG A 267 -11.87 -7.48 22.72
CA ARG A 267 -10.88 -8.49 23.17
C ARG A 267 -9.70 -8.65 22.21
N ALA A 268 -9.90 -8.34 20.93
CA ALA A 268 -8.85 -8.28 19.92
C ALA A 268 -8.14 -6.91 19.91
N ASP A 269 -8.20 -6.12 20.98
CA ASP A 269 -7.47 -4.85 21.10
C ASP A 269 -7.88 -3.85 20.01
N ILE A 270 -9.16 -3.82 19.64
CA ILE A 270 -9.74 -2.86 18.68
C ILE A 270 -10.61 -1.88 19.48
N ASP A 271 -10.21 -0.61 19.50
CA ASP A 271 -10.89 0.43 20.29
C ASP A 271 -12.00 1.14 19.51
N ASP A 272 -11.72 1.50 18.26
CA ASP A 272 -12.65 2.19 17.36
C ASP A 272 -13.53 1.17 16.62
N ILE A 273 -14.67 0.81 17.23
CA ILE A 273 -15.65 -0.12 16.66
C ILE A 273 -16.96 0.61 16.35
N VAL A 274 -17.53 0.37 15.17
CA VAL A 274 -18.83 0.90 14.75
C VAL A 274 -19.81 -0.25 14.52
N VAL A 275 -20.91 -0.26 15.24
CA VAL A 275 -21.99 -1.23 15.02
C VAL A 275 -22.97 -0.68 14.00
N HIS A 276 -23.19 -1.41 12.90
CA HIS A 276 -24.08 -0.97 11.84
C HIS A 276 -25.53 -0.90 12.35
N GLY A 277 -26.18 0.24 12.05
CA GLY A 277 -27.58 0.45 12.39
C GLY A 277 -27.86 0.77 13.86
N GLU A 278 -26.83 0.89 14.71
CA GLU A 278 -26.96 1.20 16.14
C GLU A 278 -27.80 2.47 16.38
N PHE A 279 -27.60 3.51 15.58
CA PHE A 279 -28.31 4.78 15.71
C PHE A 279 -29.63 4.84 14.93
N THR A 280 -29.90 3.87 14.05
CA THR A 280 -31.05 3.93 13.14
C THR A 280 -32.38 3.92 13.90
N GLY A 281 -32.51 3.05 14.91
CA GLY A 281 -33.73 2.98 15.73
C GLY A 281 -34.03 4.28 16.46
N PHE A 282 -33.01 4.90 17.05
CA PHE A 282 -33.12 6.22 17.69
C PHE A 282 -33.58 7.27 16.67
N LEU A 283 -32.89 7.38 15.53
CA LEU A 283 -33.23 8.35 14.48
C LEU A 283 -34.67 8.18 13.98
N LEU A 284 -35.11 6.94 13.73
CA LEU A 284 -36.50 6.66 13.31
C LEU A 284 -37.52 7.02 14.39
N SER A 285 -37.25 6.71 15.66
CA SER A 285 -38.14 7.06 16.78
C SER A 285 -38.22 8.57 17.04
N SER A 286 -37.16 9.30 16.67
CA SER A 286 -37.03 10.75 16.84
C SER A 286 -37.51 11.56 15.63
N ALA A 287 -37.99 10.90 14.58
CA ALA A 287 -38.44 11.56 13.37
C ALA A 287 -39.79 12.27 13.60
N ASP A 288 -39.89 13.51 13.17
CA ASP A 288 -41.09 14.34 13.21
C ASP A 288 -41.43 14.90 11.82
N GLU A 289 -42.65 15.42 11.67
CA GLU A 289 -43.05 16.14 10.46
C GLU A 289 -42.32 17.48 10.39
N GLY A 290 -41.20 17.54 9.66
CA GLY A 290 -40.46 18.79 9.45
C GLY A 290 -38.94 18.68 9.36
N GLY A 291 -38.36 17.50 9.62
CA GLY A 291 -36.91 17.30 9.50
C GLY A 291 -36.15 17.58 10.79
N GLY A 292 -36.59 17.00 11.91
CA GLY A 292 -35.95 17.05 13.22
C GLY A 292 -34.60 16.31 13.30
N LEU A 293 -34.42 15.48 14.31
CA LEU A 293 -33.12 14.88 14.62
C LEU A 293 -32.44 14.12 13.46
N PRO A 294 -33.14 13.35 12.62
CA PRO A 294 -32.52 12.74 11.43
C PRO A 294 -31.99 13.75 10.41
N GLY A 295 -32.64 14.91 10.28
CA GLY A 295 -32.19 15.99 9.42
C GLY A 295 -30.89 16.60 9.93
N ALA A 296 -30.86 16.96 11.22
CA ALA A 296 -29.68 17.49 11.89
C ALA A 296 -28.50 16.50 11.85
N ALA A 297 -28.73 15.22 12.15
CA ALA A 297 -27.70 14.19 12.09
C ALA A 297 -27.10 14.07 10.68
N ARG A 298 -27.93 14.17 9.62
CA ARG A 298 -27.45 14.15 8.23
C ARG A 298 -26.57 15.35 7.91
N GLU A 299 -26.92 16.55 8.40
CA GLU A 299 -26.09 17.74 8.20
C GLU A 299 -24.77 17.66 8.98
N LEU A 300 -24.78 17.10 10.19
CA LEU A 300 -23.57 16.96 11.02
C LEU A 300 -22.62 15.87 10.50
N LEU A 301 -23.16 14.77 9.97
CA LEU A 301 -22.35 13.61 9.56
C LEU A 301 -22.03 13.59 8.05
N SER A 302 -22.61 14.50 7.26
CA SER A 302 -22.33 14.60 5.83
C SER A 302 -20.95 15.22 5.58
N ILE A 303 -20.15 14.54 4.78
CA ILE A 303 -18.79 14.98 4.38
C ILE A 303 -18.83 16.32 3.64
N SER A 304 -19.85 16.56 2.81
CA SER A 304 -20.01 17.78 2.03
C SER A 304 -20.62 18.96 2.81
N SER A 305 -21.02 18.73 4.07
CA SER A 305 -21.68 19.77 4.85
C SER A 305 -20.67 20.80 5.39
N PRO A 306 -20.93 22.11 5.24
CA PRO A 306 -20.11 23.14 5.87
C PRO A 306 -20.22 23.08 7.39
N SER A 307 -21.31 22.51 7.92
CA SER A 307 -21.59 22.32 9.35
C SER A 307 -21.16 20.94 9.84
N ARG A 308 -20.28 20.21 9.14
CA ARG A 308 -19.89 18.85 9.55
C ARG A 308 -19.22 18.81 10.93
N LEU A 309 -19.48 17.72 11.65
CA LEU A 309 -18.80 17.36 12.89
C LEU A 309 -17.38 16.93 12.57
N ARG A 310 -16.39 17.51 13.27
CA ARG A 310 -14.98 17.14 13.10
C ARG A 310 -14.19 17.28 14.39
N LYS A 311 -13.06 16.57 14.43
CA LYS A 311 -12.03 16.78 15.44
C LYS A 311 -11.17 17.98 15.05
N SER A 312 -10.79 18.80 16.02
CA SER A 312 -9.88 19.92 15.84
C SER A 312 -8.85 19.97 16.97
N THR A 313 -7.63 20.42 16.64
CA THR A 313 -6.57 20.57 17.65
C THR A 313 -6.88 21.79 18.50
N ILE A 314 -6.76 21.64 19.82
CA ILE A 314 -6.93 22.74 20.76
C ILE A 314 -5.66 23.60 20.76
N PRO A 315 -5.74 24.92 20.48
CA PRO A 315 -4.61 25.83 20.61
C PRO A 315 -4.03 25.83 22.03
N ALA A 316 -2.70 25.85 22.14
CA ALA A 316 -2.00 25.82 23.44
C ALA A 316 -2.45 26.92 24.42
N MET A 317 -2.92 28.07 23.92
CA MET A 317 -3.45 29.18 24.72
C MET A 317 -4.78 28.88 25.42
N LEU A 318 -5.49 27.82 25.02
CA LEU A 318 -6.74 27.37 25.64
C LEU A 318 -6.52 26.27 26.68
N VAL A 319 -5.32 25.69 26.74
CA VAL A 319 -4.97 24.70 27.77
C VAL A 319 -4.96 25.38 29.14
N GLY A 320 -5.63 24.77 30.12
CA GLY A 320 -5.84 25.33 31.45
C GLY A 320 -6.97 26.37 31.55
N LYS A 321 -7.60 26.76 30.44
CA LYS A 321 -8.83 27.56 30.46
C LYS A 321 -10.04 26.67 30.66
N ASN A 322 -11.14 27.28 31.10
CA ASN A 322 -12.41 26.57 31.21
C ASN A 322 -13.08 26.41 29.83
N PHE A 323 -14.02 25.47 29.74
CA PHE A 323 -14.72 25.12 28.51
C PHE A 323 -15.57 26.29 27.99
N ALA A 324 -16.10 27.15 28.86
CA ALA A 324 -16.87 28.32 28.46
C ALA A 324 -16.00 29.31 27.65
N GLU A 325 -14.80 29.62 28.15
CA GLU A 325 -13.80 30.46 27.47
C GLU A 325 -13.34 29.83 26.16
N ALA A 326 -13.09 28.52 26.16
CA ALA A 326 -12.70 27.80 24.95
C ALA A 326 -13.82 27.84 23.89
N SER A 327 -15.07 27.63 24.30
CA SER A 327 -16.23 27.70 23.41
C SER A 327 -16.41 29.08 22.81
N GLU A 328 -16.27 30.15 23.61
CA GLU A 328 -16.30 31.52 23.12
C GLU A 328 -15.18 31.80 22.10
N TRP A 329 -13.98 31.29 22.35
CA TRP A 329 -12.86 31.41 21.41
C TRP A 329 -13.15 30.72 20.08
N PHE A 330 -13.62 29.47 20.08
CA PHE A 330 -13.95 28.75 18.85
C PHE A 330 -15.04 29.46 18.03
N MET A 331 -16.05 30.01 18.72
CA MET A 331 -17.12 30.78 18.08
C MET A 331 -16.60 32.06 17.41
N ARG A 332 -15.75 32.82 18.11
CA ARG A 332 -15.24 34.12 17.61
C ARG A 332 -14.14 33.98 16.56
N ASN A 333 -13.21 33.04 16.76
CA ASN A 333 -11.98 32.95 15.97
C ASN A 333 -12.07 31.95 14.81
N ARG A 334 -12.82 30.86 14.96
CA ARG A 334 -12.91 29.77 13.97
C ARG A 334 -14.28 29.69 13.30
N LYS A 335 -15.26 30.50 13.73
CA LYS A 335 -16.67 30.42 13.32
C LYS A 335 -17.22 29.00 13.47
N SER A 336 -16.83 28.33 14.54
CA SER A 336 -17.16 26.92 14.80
C SER A 336 -17.76 26.77 16.20
N VAL A 337 -18.70 25.85 16.37
CA VAL A 337 -19.30 25.55 17.67
C VAL A 337 -18.50 24.44 18.34
N LEU A 338 -17.95 24.70 19.54
CA LEU A 338 -17.31 23.68 20.36
C LEU A 338 -18.38 22.83 21.06
N LEU A 339 -18.44 21.54 20.74
CA LEU A 339 -19.39 20.60 21.34
C LEU A 339 -18.84 19.91 22.58
N GLY A 340 -17.55 19.64 22.61
CA GLY A 340 -16.95 18.80 23.65
C GLY A 340 -15.48 18.52 23.40
N VAL A 341 -14.93 17.63 24.22
CA VAL A 341 -13.51 17.23 24.15
C VAL A 341 -13.36 15.72 24.16
N LEU A 342 -12.30 15.23 23.52
CA LEU A 342 -11.80 13.86 23.63
C LEU A 342 -10.61 13.89 24.58
N VAL A 343 -10.74 13.25 25.74
CA VAL A 343 -9.68 13.15 26.74
C VAL A 343 -8.73 12.03 26.34
N ARG A 344 -7.49 12.34 25.95
CA ARG A 344 -6.53 11.31 25.47
C ARG A 344 -5.77 10.60 26.58
N GLU A 345 -5.49 11.27 27.68
CA GLU A 345 -4.78 10.69 28.82
C GLU A 345 -5.63 10.91 30.07
N LYS A 346 -5.84 9.84 30.86
CA LYS A 346 -6.52 9.93 32.16
C LYS A 346 -5.58 10.74 33.07
N ALA A 347 -6.10 11.79 33.71
CA ALA A 347 -5.37 12.38 34.83
C ALA A 347 -5.21 11.29 35.88
N VAL A 348 -3.98 10.95 36.27
CA VAL A 348 -3.74 9.92 37.28
C VAL A 348 -4.52 10.32 38.54
N THR A 349 -5.50 9.52 38.94
CA THR A 349 -6.28 9.80 40.15
C THR A 349 -5.52 9.25 41.36
N LEU A 350 -5.81 9.78 42.54
CA LEU A 350 -5.21 9.25 43.77
C LEU A 350 -5.64 7.77 43.97
N GLU A 351 -6.85 7.41 43.56
CA GLU A 351 -7.39 6.05 43.64
C GLU A 351 -6.70 5.08 42.67
N ASP A 352 -6.21 5.53 41.51
CA ASP A 352 -5.39 4.71 40.61
C ASP A 352 -3.99 4.39 41.19
N ILE A 353 -3.50 5.21 42.14
CA ILE A 353 -2.19 5.06 42.79
C ILE A 353 -2.28 4.20 44.06
N LEU A 354 -3.40 4.31 44.78
CA LEU A 354 -3.60 3.63 46.06
C LEU A 354 -4.08 2.19 45.85
N SER A 355 -3.54 1.26 46.63
CA SER A 355 -3.99 -0.13 46.59
C SER A 355 -5.38 -0.26 47.22
N ASN A 356 -6.23 -1.17 46.74
CA ASN A 356 -7.54 -1.45 47.36
C ASN A 356 -7.46 -1.96 48.82
N ASP A 357 -6.25 -2.26 49.33
CA ASP A 357 -6.02 -2.53 50.74
C ASP A 357 -5.79 -1.21 51.48
N SER A 358 -6.71 -0.84 52.36
CA SER A 358 -6.67 0.39 53.17
C SER A 358 -5.53 0.38 54.22
N GLY A 359 -4.28 0.33 53.76
CA GLY A 359 -3.09 0.24 54.59
C GLY A 359 -2.59 1.60 55.07
N ALA A 360 -1.78 1.60 56.14
CA ALA A 360 -1.15 2.81 56.68
C ALA A 360 -0.26 3.56 55.67
N ILE A 361 0.19 2.89 54.60
CA ILE A 361 0.97 3.48 53.51
C ILE A 361 0.09 4.38 52.64
N ASP A 362 -1.14 3.97 52.35
CA ASP A 362 -2.07 4.75 51.51
C ASP A 362 -2.50 6.04 52.20
N ALA A 363 -2.73 5.99 53.52
CA ALA A 363 -2.97 7.18 54.33
C ALA A 363 -1.75 8.13 54.37
N PHE A 364 -0.53 7.58 54.37
CA PHE A 364 0.70 8.38 54.32
C PHE A 364 0.89 9.05 52.97
N ILE A 365 0.65 8.33 51.87
CA ILE A 365 0.70 8.86 50.50
C ILE A 365 -0.32 9.99 50.35
N LYS A 366 -1.58 9.77 50.72
CA LYS A 366 -2.65 10.78 50.65
C LYS A 366 -2.29 12.06 51.39
N ARG A 367 -1.77 11.95 52.62
CA ARG A 367 -1.33 13.11 53.41
C ARG A 367 -0.16 13.86 52.77
N LYS A 368 0.77 13.16 52.13
CA LYS A 368 1.92 13.78 51.45
C LYS A 368 1.53 14.52 50.17
N PHE A 369 0.52 14.03 49.44
CA PHE A 369 -0.04 14.73 48.29
C PHE A 369 -0.81 16.00 48.71
N GLU A 370 -1.59 15.95 49.80
CA GLU A 370 -2.25 17.11 50.41
C GLU A 370 -1.25 18.16 50.92
N GLU A 371 -0.19 17.74 51.63
CA GLU A 371 0.91 18.61 52.10
C GLU A 371 1.65 19.29 50.93
N ALA A 372 1.68 18.67 49.75
CA ALA A 372 2.35 19.18 48.55
C ALA A 372 1.45 20.05 47.65
N ALA A 373 0.16 20.22 47.98
CA ALA A 373 -0.84 20.91 47.16
C ALA A 373 -0.90 20.40 45.70
N ILE A 374 -0.64 19.10 45.48
CA ILE A 374 -0.75 18.46 44.17
C ILE A 374 -2.22 18.06 43.99
N THR A 375 -2.96 18.81 43.17
CA THR A 375 -4.32 18.45 42.75
C THR A 375 -4.27 17.32 41.72
N LEU A 376 -4.64 16.12 42.15
CA LEU A 376 -4.96 15.00 41.25
C LEU A 376 -6.43 15.14 40.82
N GLY A 377 -6.76 14.74 39.59
CA GLY A 377 -8.13 14.85 39.08
C GLY A 377 -9.08 13.92 39.85
N ASP A 378 -10.27 14.43 40.18
CA ASP A 378 -11.42 13.65 40.68
C ASP A 378 -12.23 13.01 39.52
N ASP A 379 -11.75 13.15 38.28
CA ASP A 379 -12.50 12.80 37.08
C ASP A 379 -12.23 11.31 36.76
N ASP A 380 -13.17 10.45 37.12
CA ASP A 380 -13.14 8.99 36.87
C ASP A 380 -13.35 8.63 35.38
N THR A 381 -13.18 9.60 34.48
CA THR A 381 -13.43 9.45 33.05
C THR A 381 -12.31 8.62 32.40
N PRO A 382 -12.62 7.47 31.76
CA PRO A 382 -11.62 6.67 31.07
C PRO A 382 -10.96 7.46 29.91
N ALA A 383 -9.64 7.31 29.75
CA ALA A 383 -8.92 7.83 28.59
C ALA A 383 -9.56 7.30 27.28
N GLY A 384 -9.63 8.14 26.25
CA GLY A 384 -10.15 7.80 24.93
C GLY A 384 -11.67 8.00 24.76
N GLN A 385 -12.39 8.51 25.77
CA GLN A 385 -13.83 8.79 25.65
C GLN A 385 -14.14 10.24 25.25
N ALA A 386 -15.16 10.39 24.41
CA ALA A 386 -15.70 11.69 24.03
C ALA A 386 -16.61 12.24 25.13
N ARG A 387 -16.28 13.42 25.67
CA ARG A 387 -17.10 14.15 26.63
C ARG A 387 -17.77 15.33 25.92
N LEU A 388 -19.01 15.12 25.51
CA LEU A 388 -19.85 16.17 24.92
C LEU A 388 -20.49 17.01 26.03
N ALA A 389 -20.53 18.33 25.83
CA ALA A 389 -21.06 19.31 26.79
C ALA A 389 -20.55 19.09 28.24
N PRO A 390 -19.22 19.11 28.49
CA PRO A 390 -18.64 18.79 29.80
C PRO A 390 -19.02 19.74 30.95
N GLY A 391 -19.70 20.85 30.65
CA GLY A 391 -20.02 21.94 31.58
C GLY A 391 -19.08 23.14 31.41
N PRO A 392 -19.50 24.35 31.82
CA PRO A 392 -18.72 25.57 31.58
C PRO A 392 -17.38 25.59 32.32
N ASP A 393 -17.30 24.96 33.50
CA ASP A 393 -16.13 25.00 34.39
C ASP A 393 -15.08 23.91 34.09
N TYR A 394 -15.34 23.02 33.12
CA TYR A 394 -14.39 21.99 32.74
C TYR A 394 -13.08 22.59 32.23
N VAL A 395 -11.95 22.18 32.80
CA VAL A 395 -10.63 22.72 32.45
C VAL A 395 -10.04 21.91 31.30
N ILE A 396 -9.65 22.59 30.23
CA ILE A 396 -9.08 21.98 29.03
C ILE A 396 -7.67 21.43 29.31
N GLY A 397 -7.48 20.13 29.11
CA GLY A 397 -6.21 19.43 29.22
C GLY A 397 -5.26 19.68 28.04
N SER A 398 -3.97 19.45 28.25
CA SER A 398 -2.94 19.61 27.21
C SER A 398 -3.02 18.56 26.10
N SER A 399 -3.60 17.40 26.41
CA SER A 399 -3.78 16.27 25.49
C SER A 399 -5.17 16.23 24.85
N ASP A 400 -6.05 17.16 25.19
CA ASP A 400 -7.44 17.14 24.77
C ASP A 400 -7.57 17.51 23.28
N VAL A 401 -8.54 16.87 22.63
CA VAL A 401 -8.91 17.18 21.24
C VAL A 401 -10.34 17.70 21.22
N ALA A 402 -10.59 18.80 20.52
CA ALA A 402 -11.93 19.40 20.45
C ALA A 402 -12.81 18.66 19.43
N PHE A 403 -14.09 18.49 19.76
CA PHE A 403 -15.15 18.20 18.81
C PHE A 403 -15.87 19.49 18.43
N VAL A 404 -15.88 19.83 17.15
CA VAL A 404 -16.46 21.09 16.65
C VAL A 404 -17.42 20.85 15.50
N ILE A 405 -18.43 21.73 15.38
CA ILE A 405 -19.34 21.83 14.24
C ILE A 405 -18.96 23.06 13.44
N GLY A 406 -18.76 22.89 12.13
CA GLY A 406 -18.52 23.99 11.20
C GLY A 406 -17.22 24.77 11.44
N GLY A 407 -17.02 25.84 10.67
CA GLY A 407 -15.78 26.66 10.62
C GLY A 407 -14.90 26.39 9.39
N GLU A 408 -13.72 27.01 9.32
CA GLU A 408 -12.69 26.68 8.32
C GLU A 408 -11.82 25.52 8.81
N ALA A 409 -11.43 24.64 7.88
CA ALA A 409 -10.56 23.48 8.14
C ALA A 409 -9.19 23.90 8.67
#